data_AF-A0A345YTL6-F1
#
_entry.id   AF-A0A345YTL6-F1
#
_cell.length_a   1.000
_cell.length_b   1.000
_cell.length_c   1.000
_cell.angle_alpha   90.00
_cell.angle_beta   90.00
_cell.angle_gamma   90.00
#
_symmetry.space_group_name_H-M   'P 1'
#
loop_
_entity.id
_entity.type
_entity.pdbx_description
1 polymer ?
#
loop_
_entity_poly.entity_id
_entity_poly.type
_entity_poly.pdbx_seq_one_letter_code
_entity_poly.pdbx_strand_id
1 'polypeptide(L)' 'MIPEPGPSVEAVERTDPEGDALTLTRDAQGVWITCTTDGDEITVGPFPEEALAQMLAELGTAAVPPSRR' A
#
# COMPACT_ATOMS: atom_id res chain seq x y z
N MET A 1 0.79 -25.62 -25.80
CA MET A 1 0.02 -24.89 -24.78
C MET A 1 0.94 -23.85 -24.18
N ILE A 2 0.58 -22.57 -24.22
CA ILE A 2 1.26 -21.54 -23.45
C ILE A 2 0.48 -21.46 -22.14
N PRO A 3 1.09 -21.59 -20.95
CA PRO A 3 0.37 -21.40 -19.71
C PRO A 3 -0.22 -19.99 -19.71
N GLU A 4 -1.50 -19.86 -19.37
CA GLU A 4 -2.11 -18.55 -19.19
C GLU A 4 -1.28 -17.79 -18.14
N PRO A 5 -0.99 -16.49 -18.34
CA PRO A 5 -0.31 -15.72 -17.32
C PRO A 5 -1.13 -15.83 -16.04
N GLY A 6 -0.49 -16.29 -14.95
CA GLY A 6 -1.11 -16.29 -13.63
C GLY A 6 -1.56 -14.87 -13.25
N PRO A 7 -2.43 -14.72 -12.25
CA PRO A 7 -2.89 -13.40 -11.82
C PRO A 7 -1.68 -12.49 -11.57
N SER A 8 -1.64 -11.36 -12.27
CA SER A 8 -0.58 -10.37 -12.09
C SER A 8 -0.67 -9.81 -10.68
N VAL A 9 0.38 -10.02 -9.89
CA VAL A 9 0.56 -9.40 -8.58
C VAL A 9 1.59 -8.29 -8.74
N GLU A 10 1.24 -7.09 -8.29
CA GLU A 10 2.12 -5.93 -8.26
C GLU A 10 2.41 -5.58 -6.80
N ALA A 11 3.67 -5.32 -6.44
CA ALA A 11 4.03 -4.92 -5.08
C ALA A 11 4.98 -3.73 -5.10
N VAL A 12 4.78 -2.80 -4.16
CA VAL A 12 5.69 -1.69 -3.89
C VAL A 12 6.00 -1.66 -2.40
N GLU A 13 7.28 -1.66 -2.07
CA GLU A 13 7.78 -1.64 -0.69
C GLU A 13 8.60 -0.38 -0.44
N ARG A 14 8.49 0.15 0.78
CA ARG A 14 9.38 1.18 1.31
C ARG A 14 9.82 0.78 2.70
N THR A 15 11.13 0.74 2.90
CA THR A 15 11.77 0.48 4.18
C THR A 15 12.43 1.76 4.66
N ASP A 16 12.28 2.09 5.94
CA ASP A 16 13.00 3.19 6.56
C ASP A 16 14.36 2.73 7.12
N PRO A 17 15.23 3.66 7.58
CA PRO A 17 16.56 3.32 8.09
C PRO A 17 16.58 2.46 9.37
N GLU A 18 15.47 2.42 10.11
CA GLU A 18 15.33 1.62 11.33
C GLU A 18 15.00 0.16 11.00
N GLY A 19 14.58 -0.09 9.76
CA GLY A 19 14.29 -1.42 9.22
C GLY A 19 12.81 -1.76 9.24
N ASP A 20 11.94 -0.81 9.62
CA ASP A 20 10.50 -0.97 9.47
C ASP A 20 10.13 -0.82 7.98
N ALA A 21 9.10 -1.54 7.54
CA ALA A 21 8.71 -1.60 6.13
C ALA A 21 7.21 -1.44 5.95
N LEU A 22 6.84 -0.74 4.88
CA LEU A 22 5.47 -0.64 4.39
C LEU A 22 5.41 -1.17 2.96
N THR A 23 4.61 -2.21 2.76
CA THR A 23 4.43 -2.88 1.47
C THR A 23 2.97 -2.84 1.05
N LEU A 24 2.71 -2.30 -0.15
CA LEU A 24 1.42 -2.33 -0.82
C LEU A 24 1.46 -3.42 -1.88
N THR A 25 0.55 -4.39 -1.79
CA THR A 25 0.42 -5.48 -2.78
C THR A 25 -0.94 -5.40 -3.45
N ARG A 26 -0.97 -5.38 -4.78
CA ARG A 26 -2.19 -5.42 -5.58
C ARG A 26 -2.28 -6.78 -6.26
N ASP A 27 -3.43 -7.42 -6.14
CA ASP A 27 -3.78 -8.64 -6.87
C ASP A 27 -5.25 -8.59 -7.34
N ALA A 28 -5.75 -9.71 -7.88
CA ALA A 28 -7.12 -9.83 -8.37
C ALA A 28 -8.20 -9.59 -7.29
N GLN A 29 -7.87 -9.74 -6.01
CA GLN A 29 -8.79 -9.52 -4.88
C GLN A 29 -8.82 -8.06 -4.41
N GLY A 30 -7.83 -7.25 -4.75
CA GLY A 30 -7.72 -5.85 -4.33
C GLY A 30 -6.32 -5.49 -3.87
N VAL A 31 -6.23 -4.54 -2.94
CA VAL A 31 -4.97 -4.05 -2.39
C VAL A 31 -4.80 -4.47 -0.94
N TRP A 32 -3.64 -5.04 -0.62
CA TRP A 32 -3.20 -5.40 0.72
C TRP A 32 -2.14 -4.41 1.18
N ILE A 33 -2.15 -4.12 2.48
CA ILE A 33 -1.13 -3.30 3.13
C ILE A 33 -0.46 -4.19 4.17
N THR A 34 0.85 -4.39 4.02
CA THR A 34 1.69 -5.07 5.00
C THR A 34 2.59 -4.04 5.67
N CYS A 35 2.60 -4.04 7.00
CA CYS A 35 3.52 -3.25 7.80
C CYS A 35 4.39 -4.19 8.61
N THR A 36 5.70 -3.98 8.57
CA THR A 36 6.67 -4.70 9.37
C THR A 36 7.32 -3.71 10.32
N THR A 37 7.34 -4.01 11.62
CA THR A 37 8.03 -3.18 12.62
C THR A 37 8.71 -4.02 13.69
N ASP A 38 9.98 -3.71 14.00
CA ASP A 38 10.81 -4.44 14.98
C ASP A 38 10.79 -5.99 14.80
N GLY A 39 10.56 -6.46 13.57
CA GLY A 39 10.44 -7.89 13.24
C GLY A 39 9.04 -8.49 13.34
N ASP A 40 8.04 -7.76 13.83
CA ASP A 40 6.62 -8.12 13.74
C ASP A 40 6.02 -7.69 12.40
N GLU A 41 5.11 -8.49 11.83
CA GLU A 41 4.46 -8.20 10.54
C GLU A 41 2.93 -8.28 10.67
N ILE A 42 2.25 -7.28 10.11
CA ILE A 42 0.78 -7.22 10.04
C ILE A 42 0.35 -6.93 8.61
N THR A 43 -0.50 -7.80 8.06
CA THR A 43 -1.16 -7.59 6.77
C THR A 43 -2.65 -7.34 6.95
N VAL A 44 -3.17 -6.32 6.28
CA VAL A 44 -4.60 -5.97 6.26
C VAL A 44 -5.11 -5.82 4.83
N GLY A 45 -6.36 -6.23 4.61
CA GLY A 45 -7.00 -6.19 3.29
C GLY A 45 -7.89 -7.41 3.00
N PRO A 46 -8.31 -7.61 1.73
CA PRO A 46 -8.04 -6.71 0.61
C PRO A 46 -8.96 -5.48 0.66
N PHE A 47 -8.43 -4.32 0.28
CA PHE A 47 -9.20 -3.10 0.10
C PHE A 47 -9.54 -2.89 -1.37
N PRO A 48 -10.71 -2.30 -1.69
CA PRO A 48 -10.97 -1.80 -3.03
C PRO A 48 -9.97 -0.68 -3.37
N GLU A 49 -9.32 -0.78 -4.53
CA GLU A 49 -8.28 0.17 -4.97
C GLU A 49 -8.77 1.62 -4.96
N GLU A 50 -9.96 1.88 -5.51
CA GLU A 50 -10.54 3.23 -5.56
C GLU A 50 -10.81 3.80 -4.17
N ALA A 51 -11.24 2.96 -3.22
CA ALA A 51 -11.52 3.39 -1.85
C ALA A 51 -10.21 3.71 -1.11
N LEU A 52 -9.18 2.87 -1.26
CA LEU A 52 -7.87 3.11 -0.67
C LEU A 52 -7.22 4.36 -1.27
N ALA A 53 -7.29 4.55 -2.59
CA ALA A 53 -6.75 5.72 -3.27
C ALA A 53 -7.44 7.02 -2.80
N GLN A 54 -8.77 7.02 -2.64
CA GLN A 54 -9.51 8.16 -2.10
C GLN A 54 -9.07 8.47 -0.66
N MET A 55 -9.02 7.46 0.21
CA MET A 55 -8.60 7.63 1.60
C MET A 55 -7.16 8.21 1.69
N LEU A 56 -6.23 7.69 0.89
CA LEU A 56 -4.85 8.20 0.84
C LEU A 56 -4.79 9.66 0.33
N ALA A 57 -5.62 10.03 -0.64
CA ALA A 57 -5.71 11.41 -1.11
C ALA A 57 -6.26 12.36 -0.03
N GLU A 58 -7.26 11.92 0.74
CA GLU A 58 -7.80 12.66 1.89
C GLU A 58 -6.73 12.84 2.99
N LEU A 59 -5.95 11.80 3.30
CA LEU A 59 -4.84 11.90 4.25
C LEU A 59 -3.73 12.83 3.75
N GLY A 60 -3.37 12.74 2.46
CA GLY A 60 -2.32 13.56 1.85
C GLY A 60 -2.66 15.06 1.82
N THR A 61 -3.94 15.41 1.71
CA THR A 61 -4.41 16.80 1.73
C THR A 61 -4.42 17.42 3.14
N ALA A 62 -4.48 16.62 4.21
CA ALA A 62 -4.36 17.09 5.58
C ALA A 62 -2.94 17.53 5.98
N ALA A 63 -1.90 17.06 5.26
CA ALA A 63 -0.49 17.28 5.62
C ALA A 63 0.12 18.59 5.06
N VAL A 64 -0.56 19.31 4.17
CA VAL A 64 -0.08 20.60 3.64
C VAL A 64 -0.82 21.74 4.34
N PRO A 65 -0.25 22.37 5.39
CA PRO A 65 -0.85 23.59 5.93
C PRO A 65 -0.88 24.67 4.83
N PRO A 66 -1.93 25.48 4.73
CA PRO A 66 -1.95 26.56 3.75
C PRO A 66 -0.83 27.54 4.07
N SER A 67 0.11 27.73 3.14
CA SER A 67 1.10 28.81 3.21
C SER A 67 0.35 30.13 3.35
N ARG A 68 0.40 30.74 4.54
CA ARG A 68 -0.08 32.10 4.77
C ARG A 68 0.68 33.04 3.83
N ARG A 69 0.00 33.57 2.82
CA ARG A 69 0.46 34.73 2.06
C ARG A 69 0.39 35.99 2.91
#